data_AF-A0A673M1N2-F1
#
_entry.id   AF-A0A673M1N2-F1
#
_cell.length_a   1.000
_cell.length_b   1.000
_cell.length_c   1.000
_cell.angle_alpha   90.00
_cell.angle_beta   90.00
_cell.angle_gamma   90.00
#
_symmetry.space_group_name_H-M   'P 1'
#
loop_
_entity.id
_entity.type
_entity.pdbx_description
1 polymer ?
#
loop_
_entity_poly.entity_id
_entity_poly.type
_entity_poly.pdbx_seq_one_letter_code
_entity_poly.pdbx_strand_id
1 'polypeptide(L)'
;FILVRILSGSYRHRAVLKTVQGLRVWEFRNMYHPCTSIIAVHNSMDEILRKTVAPLPSYEMRDKSPPPPESNSLEFMHFYKSLEKEQKLDFLEKLSHDFGVDHRWASDLAAKLLDTQGRDVATILQVEDRLRYSLTPRYRQLLTHISKVQGGVKFLVDLRADLIEFASSKMSDSPHMRDLNSTLKSLLSEWFSVGLLRLERITWQSTCEILQKISQYEAVHPVRNWTDIKRRVGPYRRCYAFTHASMPGEPLVVLHVALTEDIANNIQGIVREFSTLDADEDVNKINAAIFYSISSTQAGLQGVELGNYLIKRVVRELQVEHNKIFKSIQQLKSCVLYKCVCVCIFYIKMNYFC
;
A
#
# COMPACT_ATOMS: atom_id res chain seq x y z
N PHE A 1 -19.69 -19.34 -68.61
CA PHE A 1 -20.47 -18.09 -68.68
C PHE A 1 -19.56 -16.94 -68.22
N ILE A 2 -18.60 -16.49 -69.04
CA ILE A 2 -18.64 -15.29 -69.93
C ILE A 2 -19.04 -14.02 -69.14
N LEU A 3 -18.12 -13.16 -68.66
CA LEU A 3 -17.31 -12.09 -69.30
C LEU A 3 -18.08 -10.77 -69.62
N VAL A 4 -17.55 -9.61 -69.13
CA VAL A 4 -17.44 -8.27 -69.80
C VAL A 4 -18.25 -7.03 -69.30
N ARG A 5 -17.53 -5.87 -69.34
CA ARG A 5 -17.87 -4.41 -69.48
C ARG A 5 -18.11 -3.62 -68.18
N ILE A 6 -17.35 -2.58 -67.76
CA ILE A 6 -16.58 -1.44 -68.37
C ILE A 6 -17.42 -0.36 -69.06
N LEU A 7 -17.10 0.91 -68.69
CA LEU A 7 -17.35 2.24 -69.30
C LEU A 7 -18.54 2.98 -68.67
N SER A 8 -18.55 4.29 -68.39
CA SER A 8 -17.64 5.43 -68.60
C SER A 8 -18.40 6.69 -68.13
N GLY A 9 -17.73 7.75 -67.69
CA GLY A 9 -18.39 9.06 -67.50
C GLY A 9 -17.48 10.12 -66.88
N SER A 10 -16.84 10.91 -67.74
CA SER A 10 -15.87 11.96 -67.44
C SER A 10 -16.51 13.35 -67.53
N TYR A 11 -15.75 14.39 -67.14
CA TYR A 11 -15.96 15.84 -67.32
C TYR A 11 -16.88 16.53 -66.28
N ARG A 12 -16.53 17.68 -65.68
CA ARG A 12 -15.86 18.86 -66.25
C ARG A 12 -15.31 19.80 -65.15
N HIS A 13 -14.11 20.33 -65.40
CA HIS A 13 -13.50 21.46 -64.70
C HIS A 13 -14.06 22.81 -65.22
N ARG A 14 -13.95 23.85 -64.37
CA ARG A 14 -13.39 25.21 -64.63
C ARG A 14 -14.32 26.44 -64.49
N ALA A 15 -13.89 27.33 -63.58
CA ALA A 15 -14.02 28.80 -63.53
C ALA A 15 -15.44 29.37 -63.28
N VAL A 16 -15.67 30.39 -62.45
CA VAL A 16 -15.15 31.76 -62.58
C VAL A 16 -15.16 32.52 -61.23
N LEU A 17 -14.17 33.40 -61.11
CA LEU A 17 -13.83 34.43 -60.14
C LEU A 17 -14.94 35.47 -59.76
N LYS A 18 -14.77 36.03 -58.54
CA LYS A 18 -15.03 37.40 -58.03
C LYS A 18 -16.16 37.65 -57.01
N THR A 19 -15.70 37.83 -55.75
CA THR A 19 -15.95 38.96 -54.82
C THR A 19 -17.29 39.70 -54.88
N VAL A 20 -18.03 39.67 -53.75
CA VAL A 20 -18.60 40.88 -53.10
C VAL A 20 -18.54 40.70 -51.58
N GLN A 21 -18.08 41.76 -50.91
CA GLN A 21 -17.97 41.93 -49.47
C GLN A 21 -19.33 41.81 -48.75
N GLY A 22 -19.29 41.30 -47.51
CA GLY A 22 -20.43 41.34 -46.61
C GLY A 22 -20.06 40.85 -45.22
N LEU A 23 -19.33 41.66 -44.45
CA LEU A 23 -19.18 41.48 -43.01
C LEU A 23 -20.58 41.43 -42.37
N ARG A 24 -20.94 40.29 -41.79
CA ARG A 24 -21.80 40.24 -40.61
C ARG A 24 -21.24 39.23 -39.62
N VAL A 25 -20.60 39.80 -38.62
CA VAL A 25 -20.33 39.22 -37.30
C VAL A 25 -21.62 38.60 -36.78
N TRP A 26 -21.63 37.28 -36.63
CA TRP A 26 -22.56 36.57 -35.75
C TRP A 26 -21.72 35.73 -34.80
N GLU A 27 -21.77 36.12 -33.54
CA GLU A 27 -21.07 35.53 -32.42
C GLU A 27 -21.52 34.08 -32.21
N PHE A 28 -20.61 33.13 -32.41
CA PHE A 28 -20.63 31.85 -31.72
C PHE A 28 -19.56 31.88 -30.63
N ARG A 29 -19.90 32.51 -29.51
CA ARG A 29 -19.10 32.52 -28.29
C ARG A 29 -19.82 31.62 -27.29
N ASN A 30 -19.49 30.32 -27.31
CA ASN A 30 -19.54 29.42 -26.15
C ASN A 30 -19.23 27.97 -26.55
N MET A 31 -17.96 27.61 -26.39
CA MET A 31 -17.42 26.28 -26.04
C MET A 31 -15.95 26.34 -26.42
N TYR A 32 -15.05 26.45 -25.44
CA TYR A 32 -13.64 26.01 -25.47
C TYR A 32 -12.88 26.73 -24.33
N HIS A 33 -13.20 26.38 -23.08
CA HIS A 33 -12.27 26.56 -21.96
C HIS A 33 -12.33 25.34 -21.02
N PRO A 34 -11.57 24.28 -21.34
CA PRO A 34 -10.97 23.44 -20.30
C PRO A 34 -9.43 23.36 -20.39
N CYS A 35 -8.80 23.86 -21.46
CA CYS A 35 -7.38 23.57 -21.69
C CYS A 35 -6.41 24.35 -20.78
N THR A 36 -6.73 25.58 -20.36
CA THR A 36 -5.76 26.44 -19.66
C THR A 36 -5.46 25.95 -18.24
N SER A 37 -6.45 25.42 -17.51
CA SER A 37 -6.26 24.89 -16.15
C SER A 37 -5.56 23.53 -16.15
N ILE A 38 -5.91 22.65 -17.09
CA ILE A 38 -5.31 21.30 -17.22
C ILE A 38 -3.83 21.42 -17.61
N ILE A 39 -3.49 22.31 -18.55
CA ILE A 39 -2.10 22.56 -18.96
C ILE A 39 -1.28 23.15 -17.81
N ALA A 40 -1.86 24.05 -17.01
CA ALA A 40 -1.18 24.65 -15.86
C ALA A 40 -0.86 23.60 -14.78
N VAL A 41 -1.80 22.70 -14.48
CA VAL A 41 -1.58 21.59 -13.52
C VAL A 41 -0.54 20.61 -14.07
N HIS A 42 -0.62 20.22 -15.33
CA HIS A 42 0.35 19.30 -15.93
C HIS A 42 1.78 19.87 -15.94
N ASN A 43 1.95 21.15 -16.26
CA ASN A 43 3.24 21.83 -16.18
C ASN A 43 3.78 21.88 -14.73
N SER A 44 2.88 22.05 -13.75
CA SER A 44 3.24 21.99 -12.34
C SER A 44 3.68 20.58 -11.90
N MET A 45 3.03 19.52 -12.39
CA MET A 45 3.44 18.13 -12.12
C MET A 45 4.86 17.85 -12.62
N ASP A 46 5.18 18.27 -13.84
CA ASP A 46 6.52 18.13 -14.43
C ASP A 46 7.60 18.83 -13.62
N GLU A 47 7.33 20.07 -13.22
CA GLU A 47 8.25 20.87 -12.44
C GLU A 47 8.53 20.23 -11.07
N ILE A 48 7.48 19.81 -10.37
CA ILE A 48 7.60 19.14 -9.06
C ILE A 48 8.37 17.83 -9.19
N LEU A 49 8.06 16.99 -10.18
CA LEU A 49 8.74 15.70 -10.35
C LEU A 49 10.23 15.89 -10.68
N ARG A 50 10.58 16.82 -11.58
CA ARG A 50 11.99 17.11 -11.90
C ARG A 50 12.77 17.69 -10.72
N LYS A 51 12.11 18.51 -9.89
CA LYS A 51 12.72 19.11 -8.69
C LYS A 51 12.94 18.08 -7.58
N THR A 52 11.96 17.20 -7.37
CA THR A 52 11.92 16.31 -6.20
C THR A 52 12.58 14.96 -6.46
N VAL A 53 12.49 14.43 -7.68
CA VAL A 53 13.13 13.17 -8.07
C VAL A 53 14.54 13.45 -8.58
N ALA A 54 15.49 13.47 -7.64
CA ALA A 54 16.90 13.69 -7.95
C ALA A 54 17.43 12.62 -8.94
N PRO A 55 18.35 12.99 -9.87
CA PRO A 55 19.02 12.02 -10.70
C PRO A 55 19.90 11.09 -9.85
N LEU A 56 20.03 9.84 -10.27
CA LEU A 56 20.95 8.90 -9.63
C LEU A 56 22.38 9.44 -9.78
N PRO A 57 23.17 9.51 -8.68
CA PRO A 57 24.58 9.89 -8.79
C PRO A 57 25.36 8.85 -9.60
N SER A 58 26.55 9.22 -10.06
CA SER A 58 27.45 8.23 -10.68
C SER A 58 27.76 7.11 -9.70
N TYR A 59 28.02 5.90 -10.21
CA TYR A 59 28.29 4.73 -9.36
C TYR A 59 29.46 4.98 -8.40
N GLU A 60 30.49 5.70 -8.85
CA GLU A 60 31.66 6.07 -8.05
C GLU A 60 31.32 7.05 -6.90
N MET A 61 30.26 7.85 -7.05
CA MET A 61 29.84 8.85 -6.06
C MET A 61 28.62 8.40 -5.23
N ARG A 62 28.10 7.19 -5.44
CA ARG A 62 26.83 6.73 -4.83
C ARG A 62 26.75 6.90 -3.32
N ASP A 63 27.86 6.72 -2.61
CA ASP A 63 27.93 6.84 -1.14
C ASP A 63 28.39 8.24 -0.67
N LYS A 64 28.88 9.08 -1.59
CA LYS A 64 29.48 10.38 -1.29
C LYS A 64 28.58 11.56 -1.67
N SER A 65 27.61 11.34 -2.55
CA SER A 65 26.69 12.39 -2.97
C SER A 65 25.82 12.85 -1.79
N PRO A 66 25.71 14.17 -1.56
CA PRO A 66 24.86 14.67 -0.48
C PRO A 66 23.41 14.27 -0.74
N PRO A 67 22.65 13.92 0.32
CA PRO A 67 21.23 13.65 0.16
C PRO A 67 20.50 14.91 -0.33
N PRO A 68 19.43 14.77 -1.12
CA PRO A 68 18.61 15.91 -1.49
C PRO A 68 18.02 16.58 -0.23
N PRO A 69 17.74 17.90 -0.29
CA PRO A 69 17.12 18.61 0.83
C PRO A 69 15.80 17.97 1.27
N GLU A 70 15.57 17.88 2.57
CA GLU A 70 14.30 17.35 3.13
C GLU A 70 13.08 18.14 2.64
N SER A 71 13.25 19.43 2.31
CA SER A 71 12.21 20.27 1.71
C SER A 71 11.62 19.67 0.43
N ASN A 72 12.43 18.96 -0.37
CA ASN A 72 11.95 18.35 -1.61
C ASN A 72 10.97 17.21 -1.33
N SER A 73 11.24 16.40 -0.30
CA SER A 73 10.32 15.34 0.13
C SER A 73 9.02 15.91 0.69
N LEU A 74 9.10 16.98 1.49
CA LEU A 74 7.92 17.66 2.03
C LEU A 74 7.07 18.30 0.93
N GLU A 75 7.70 18.94 -0.06
CA GLU A 75 7.02 19.55 -1.20
C GLU A 75 6.33 18.50 -2.08
N PHE A 76 6.99 17.37 -2.36
CA PHE A 76 6.38 16.23 -3.04
C PHE A 76 5.13 15.74 -2.30
N MET A 77 5.25 15.54 -0.98
CA MET A 77 4.15 15.06 -0.15
C MET A 77 2.98 16.05 -0.12
N HIS A 78 3.26 17.34 0.02
CA HIS A 78 2.25 18.39 0.04
C HIS A 78 1.54 18.49 -1.30
N PHE A 79 2.30 18.52 -2.40
CA PHE A 79 1.75 18.56 -3.75
C PHE A 79 0.85 17.35 -4.00
N TYR A 80 1.34 16.12 -3.76
CA TYR A 80 0.54 14.91 -3.96
C TYR A 80 -0.75 14.88 -3.14
N LYS A 81 -0.73 15.36 -1.89
CA LYS A 81 -1.92 15.45 -1.03
C LYS A 81 -2.95 16.46 -1.53
N SER A 82 -2.52 17.49 -2.27
CA SER A 82 -3.40 18.49 -2.86
C SER A 82 -4.10 18.03 -4.15
N LEU A 83 -3.65 16.91 -4.74
CA LEU A 83 -4.20 16.39 -5.98
C LEU A 83 -5.51 15.63 -5.77
N GLU A 84 -6.43 15.80 -6.72
CA GLU A 84 -7.62 14.98 -6.86
C GLU A 84 -7.29 13.57 -7.37
N LYS A 85 -8.27 12.66 -7.32
CA LYS A 85 -8.03 11.24 -7.60
C LYS A 85 -7.52 10.98 -9.01
N GLU A 86 -8.09 11.64 -10.01
CA GLU A 86 -7.67 11.55 -11.41
C GLU A 86 -6.25 12.12 -11.60
N GLN A 87 -5.96 13.24 -10.95
CA GLN A 87 -4.65 13.88 -11.01
C GLN A 87 -3.55 13.05 -10.33
N LYS A 88 -3.88 12.36 -9.23
CA LYS A 88 -2.97 11.42 -8.58
C LYS A 88 -2.61 10.26 -9.49
N LEU A 89 -3.56 9.76 -10.27
CA LEU A 89 -3.32 8.71 -11.25
C LEU A 89 -2.29 9.18 -12.29
N ASP A 90 -2.57 10.31 -12.95
CA ASP A 90 -1.67 10.90 -13.95
C ASP A 90 -0.26 11.15 -13.38
N PHE A 91 -0.20 11.65 -12.15
CA PHE A 91 1.06 11.92 -11.45
C PHE A 91 1.87 10.65 -11.17
N LEU A 92 1.22 9.57 -10.73
CA LEU A 92 1.89 8.28 -10.47
C LEU A 92 2.29 7.56 -11.76
N GLU A 93 1.48 7.63 -12.80
CA GLU A 93 1.84 7.12 -14.13
C GLU A 93 3.11 7.80 -14.62
N LYS A 94 3.14 9.13 -14.56
CA LYS A 94 4.31 9.92 -14.94
C LYS A 94 5.55 9.61 -14.12
N LEU A 95 5.40 9.53 -12.79
CA LEU A 95 6.48 9.13 -11.89
C LEU A 95 7.05 7.74 -12.27
N SER A 96 6.16 6.78 -12.52
CA SER A 96 6.56 5.40 -12.83
C SER A 96 7.24 5.26 -14.19
N HIS A 97 6.80 6.01 -15.20
CA HIS A 97 7.30 5.96 -16.56
C HIS A 97 8.61 6.75 -16.72
N ASP A 98 8.63 8.02 -16.31
CA ASP A 98 9.75 8.94 -16.60
C ASP A 98 10.94 8.77 -15.64
N PHE A 99 10.69 8.22 -14.45
CA PHE A 99 11.69 8.10 -13.37
C PHE A 99 11.97 6.64 -12.96
N GLY A 100 11.71 5.71 -13.88
CA GLY A 100 12.07 4.29 -13.75
C GLY A 100 13.56 4.00 -13.95
N VAL A 101 13.85 2.79 -14.45
CA VAL A 101 15.21 2.32 -14.75
C VAL A 101 15.70 2.89 -16.09
N ASP A 102 16.96 3.29 -16.17
CA ASP A 102 17.58 3.64 -17.45
C ASP A 102 17.96 2.36 -18.21
N HIS A 103 17.04 1.92 -19.08
CA HIS A 103 17.21 0.67 -19.84
C HIS A 103 18.43 0.68 -20.76
N ARG A 104 18.86 1.85 -21.26
CA ARG A 104 20.06 1.93 -22.12
C ARG A 104 21.31 1.65 -21.30
N TRP A 105 21.44 2.32 -20.16
CA TRP A 105 22.59 2.13 -19.28
C TRP A 105 22.66 0.70 -18.71
N ALA A 106 21.51 0.13 -18.33
CA ALA A 106 21.44 -1.25 -17.87
C ALA A 106 21.86 -2.26 -18.95
N SER A 107 21.45 -2.05 -20.22
CA SER A 107 21.84 -2.90 -21.35
C SER A 107 23.34 -2.83 -21.63
N ASP A 108 23.95 -1.64 -21.58
CA ASP A 108 25.38 -1.46 -21.79
C ASP A 108 26.20 -2.18 -20.71
N LEU A 109 25.73 -2.17 -19.45
CA LEU A 109 26.39 -2.88 -18.35
C LEU A 109 26.16 -4.39 -18.43
N ALA A 110 25.00 -4.85 -18.90
CA ALA A 110 24.75 -6.27 -19.12
C ALA A 110 25.67 -6.85 -20.20
N ALA A 111 25.90 -6.12 -21.30
CA ALA A 111 26.88 -6.51 -22.32
C ALA A 111 28.30 -6.60 -21.74
N LYS A 112 28.72 -5.60 -20.96
CA LYS A 112 30.04 -5.62 -20.28
C LYS A 112 30.20 -6.79 -19.33
N LEU A 113 29.14 -7.22 -18.66
CA LEU A 113 29.18 -8.38 -17.77
C LEU A 113 29.48 -9.68 -18.54
N LEU A 114 28.94 -9.83 -19.75
CA LEU A 114 29.22 -10.98 -20.62
C LEU A 114 30.68 -10.98 -21.08
N ASP A 115 31.22 -9.82 -21.46
CA ASP A 115 32.62 -9.67 -21.90
C ASP A 115 33.63 -9.96 -20.76
N THR A 116 33.20 -9.83 -19.51
CA THR A 116 34.05 -9.93 -18.31
C THR A 116 34.09 -11.36 -17.73
N GLN A 117 33.33 -12.32 -18.26
CA GLN A 117 33.22 -13.68 -17.70
C GLN A 117 34.55 -14.47 -17.65
N GLY A 118 35.55 -14.09 -18.46
CA GLY A 118 36.89 -14.69 -18.44
C GLY A 118 37.92 -13.96 -17.55
N ARG A 119 37.50 -12.95 -16.78
CA ARG A 119 38.38 -12.16 -15.91
C ARG A 119 38.42 -12.72 -14.49
N ASP A 120 39.20 -12.07 -13.62
CA ASP A 120 39.22 -12.38 -12.20
C ASP A 120 37.88 -12.09 -11.52
N VAL A 121 37.60 -12.80 -10.43
CA VAL A 121 36.33 -12.71 -9.68
C VAL A 121 36.07 -11.30 -9.17
N ALA A 122 37.11 -10.55 -8.78
CA ALA A 122 36.92 -9.20 -8.25
C ALA A 122 36.38 -8.26 -9.33
N THR A 123 36.90 -8.35 -10.57
CA THR A 123 36.39 -7.59 -11.71
C THR A 123 34.94 -7.98 -12.03
N ILE A 124 34.59 -9.27 -12.01
CA ILE A 124 33.20 -9.73 -12.24
C ILE A 124 32.24 -9.12 -11.21
N LEU A 125 32.56 -9.24 -9.92
CA LEU A 125 31.71 -8.71 -8.84
C LEU A 125 31.55 -7.18 -8.91
N GLN A 126 32.57 -6.45 -9.37
CA GLN A 126 32.46 -5.00 -9.58
C GLN A 126 31.49 -4.65 -10.72
N VAL A 127 31.49 -5.40 -11.82
CA VAL A 127 30.55 -5.18 -12.93
C VAL A 127 29.14 -5.58 -12.52
N GLU A 128 28.96 -6.67 -11.77
CA GLU A 128 27.68 -7.05 -11.20
C GLU A 128 27.11 -5.97 -10.27
N ASP A 129 27.94 -5.37 -9.42
CA ASP A 129 27.49 -4.31 -8.52
C ASP A 129 27.05 -3.05 -9.26
N ARG A 130 27.80 -2.67 -10.32
CA ARG A 130 27.42 -1.58 -11.23
C ARG A 130 26.10 -1.87 -11.93
N LEU A 131 25.90 -3.11 -12.39
CA LEU A 131 24.65 -3.53 -13.01
C LEU A 131 23.49 -3.46 -12.01
N ARG A 132 23.65 -3.98 -10.79
CA ARG A 132 22.64 -3.85 -9.71
C ARG A 132 22.28 -2.38 -9.45
N TYR A 133 23.29 -1.50 -9.38
CA TYR A 133 23.06 -0.07 -9.20
C TYR A 133 22.27 0.54 -10.37
N SER A 134 22.59 0.17 -11.62
CA SER A 134 21.88 0.67 -12.81
C SER A 134 20.43 0.22 -12.92
N LEU A 135 20.10 -0.97 -12.38
CA LEU A 135 18.75 -1.52 -12.33
C LEU A 135 17.89 -0.91 -11.22
N THR A 136 18.43 0.01 -10.43
CA THR A 136 17.69 0.70 -9.38
C THR A 136 16.88 1.86 -10.00
N PRO A 137 15.53 1.86 -9.92
CA PRO A 137 14.74 2.96 -10.47
C PRO A 137 14.93 4.25 -9.65
N ARG A 138 14.88 5.42 -10.31
CA ARG A 138 15.13 6.71 -9.65
C ARG A 138 14.12 7.01 -8.55
N TYR A 139 12.86 6.67 -8.77
CA TYR A 139 11.82 6.84 -7.77
C TYR A 139 12.11 6.05 -6.48
N ARG A 140 12.91 4.97 -6.49
CA ARG A 140 13.28 4.24 -5.25
C ARG A 140 14.07 5.13 -4.28
N GLN A 141 14.96 5.98 -4.79
CA GLN A 141 15.68 6.95 -3.96
C GLN A 141 14.73 8.00 -3.38
N LEU A 142 13.80 8.53 -4.18
CA LEU A 142 12.76 9.44 -3.69
C LEU A 142 11.98 8.80 -2.54
N LEU A 143 11.47 7.57 -2.71
CA LEU A 143 10.69 6.87 -1.68
C LEU A 143 11.54 6.65 -0.39
N THR A 144 12.83 6.36 -0.55
CA THR A 144 13.76 6.20 0.58
C THR A 144 14.08 7.53 1.29
N HIS A 145 14.07 8.66 0.57
CA HIS A 145 14.21 9.98 1.20
C HIS A 145 12.94 10.40 1.91
N ILE A 146 11.77 10.16 1.30
CA ILE A 146 10.48 10.41 1.94
C ILE A 146 10.37 9.62 3.24
N SER A 147 10.83 8.37 3.32
CA SER A 147 10.71 7.60 4.57
C SER A 147 11.49 8.18 5.76
N LYS A 148 12.48 9.05 5.51
CA LYS A 148 13.29 9.71 6.55
C LYS A 148 12.60 10.93 7.16
N VAL A 149 11.65 11.57 6.45
CA VAL A 149 10.97 12.76 6.95
C VAL A 149 9.81 12.39 7.88
N GLN A 150 9.43 13.33 8.75
CA GLN A 150 8.33 13.12 9.70
C GLN A 150 7.01 12.82 8.96
N GLY A 151 6.37 11.70 9.33
CA GLY A 151 5.12 11.25 8.68
C GLY A 151 5.31 10.67 7.28
N GLY A 152 6.55 10.55 6.79
CA GLY A 152 6.85 10.03 5.47
C GLY A 152 6.45 8.57 5.28
N VAL A 153 6.70 7.70 6.27
CA VAL A 153 6.30 6.28 6.21
C VAL A 153 4.78 6.15 6.09
N LYS A 154 3.99 6.91 6.86
CA LYS A 154 2.52 6.93 6.74
C LYS A 154 2.09 7.35 5.34
N PHE A 155 2.68 8.42 4.82
CA PHE A 155 2.40 8.90 3.47
C PHE A 155 2.69 7.84 2.41
N LEU A 156 3.79 7.10 2.52
CA LEU A 156 4.15 6.04 1.57
C LEU A 156 3.17 4.86 1.62
N VAL A 157 2.67 4.54 2.81
CA VAL A 157 1.58 3.56 2.96
C VAL A 157 0.31 4.05 2.26
N ASP A 158 -0.07 5.31 2.45
CA ASP A 158 -1.25 5.89 1.80
C ASP A 158 -1.10 5.98 0.27
N LEU A 159 0.08 6.37 -0.22
CA LEU A 159 0.42 6.38 -1.64
C LEU A 159 0.32 4.97 -2.25
N ARG A 160 0.75 3.93 -1.49
CA ARG A 160 0.56 2.54 -1.93
C ARG A 160 -0.91 2.13 -1.94
N ALA A 161 -1.71 2.62 -1.00
CA ALA A 161 -3.14 2.35 -0.99
C ALA A 161 -3.80 2.91 -2.26
N ASP A 162 -3.44 4.13 -2.68
CA ASP A 162 -3.89 4.72 -3.94
C ASP A 162 -3.48 3.83 -5.15
N LEU A 163 -2.22 3.36 -5.20
CA LEU A 163 -1.75 2.45 -6.27
C LEU A 163 -2.54 1.13 -6.34
N ILE A 164 -2.85 0.53 -5.18
CA ILE A 164 -3.65 -0.69 -5.09
C ILE A 164 -5.08 -0.41 -5.57
N GLU A 165 -5.65 0.73 -5.18
CA GLU A 165 -6.98 1.14 -5.59
C GLU A 165 -7.07 1.28 -7.11
N PHE A 166 -6.14 2.02 -7.73
CA PHE A 166 -6.08 2.23 -9.18
C PHE A 166 -5.92 0.93 -9.98
N ALA A 167 -5.09 0.01 -9.47
CA ALA A 167 -4.94 -1.32 -10.06
C ALA A 167 -6.24 -2.14 -9.93
N SER A 168 -6.93 -2.07 -8.79
CA SER A 168 -8.15 -2.83 -8.54
C SER A 168 -9.37 -2.32 -9.32
N SER A 169 -9.43 -1.01 -9.60
CA SER A 169 -10.49 -0.37 -10.39
C SER A 169 -10.27 -0.48 -11.90
N LYS A 170 -9.14 -1.08 -12.34
CA LYS A 170 -8.70 -1.11 -13.75
C LYS A 170 -8.59 0.29 -14.38
N MET A 171 -8.38 1.32 -13.57
CA MET A 171 -8.14 2.68 -14.07
C MET A 171 -6.77 2.76 -14.75
N SER A 172 -5.78 2.02 -14.23
CA SER A 172 -4.50 1.80 -14.90
C SER A 172 -3.91 0.43 -14.54
N ASP A 173 -3.40 -0.26 -15.56
CA ASP A 173 -2.68 -1.54 -15.45
C ASP A 173 -1.37 -1.47 -16.26
N SER A 174 -0.67 -0.34 -16.18
CA SER A 174 0.61 -0.20 -16.85
C SER A 174 1.68 -1.08 -16.17
N PRO A 175 2.63 -1.67 -16.93
CA PRO A 175 3.74 -2.42 -16.35
C PRO A 175 4.62 -1.54 -15.44
N HIS A 176 4.76 -0.25 -15.76
CA HIS A 176 5.51 0.71 -14.95
C HIS A 176 4.87 0.94 -13.57
N MET A 177 3.53 1.08 -13.49
CA MET A 177 2.86 1.21 -12.19
C MET A 177 2.96 -0.06 -11.36
N ARG A 178 2.93 -1.25 -11.98
CA ARG A 178 3.14 -2.53 -11.29
C ARG A 178 4.56 -2.62 -10.71
N ASP A 179 5.56 -2.15 -11.44
CA ASP A 179 6.95 -2.08 -10.99
C ASP A 179 7.12 -1.10 -9.80
N LEU A 180 6.49 0.08 -9.89
CA LEU A 180 6.45 1.05 -8.77
C LEU A 180 5.80 0.45 -7.52
N ASN A 181 4.64 -0.21 -7.66
CA ASN A 181 3.96 -0.88 -6.55
C ASN A 181 4.82 -2.01 -5.96
N SER A 182 5.51 -2.79 -6.79
CA SER A 182 6.41 -3.86 -6.35
C SER A 182 7.60 -3.29 -5.55
N THR A 183 8.22 -2.22 -6.06
CA THR A 183 9.31 -1.52 -5.37
C THR A 183 8.85 -0.99 -4.01
N LEU A 184 7.69 -0.34 -3.96
CA LEU A 184 7.13 0.20 -2.72
C LEU A 184 6.76 -0.91 -1.73
N LYS A 185 6.18 -2.03 -2.21
CA LYS A 185 5.93 -3.22 -1.40
C LYS A 185 7.23 -3.78 -0.80
N SER A 186 8.30 -3.84 -1.57
CA SER A 186 9.60 -4.33 -1.09
C SER A 186 10.12 -3.46 0.06
N LEU A 187 10.14 -2.13 -0.15
CA LEU A 187 10.60 -1.18 0.87
C LEU A 187 9.76 -1.28 2.16
N LEU A 188 8.43 -1.30 2.01
CA LEU A 188 7.53 -1.47 3.15
C LEU A 188 7.69 -2.83 3.84
N SER A 189 8.03 -3.90 3.11
CA SER A 189 8.28 -5.21 3.73
C SER A 189 9.54 -5.22 4.60
N GLU A 190 10.57 -4.46 4.21
CA GLU A 190 11.78 -4.28 5.02
C GLU A 190 11.49 -3.42 6.27
N TRP A 191 10.78 -2.29 6.09
CA TRP A 191 10.50 -1.35 7.18
C TRP A 191 9.49 -1.86 8.20
N PHE A 192 8.53 -2.70 7.79
CA PHE A 192 7.54 -3.31 8.68
C PHE A 192 7.90 -4.75 9.07
N SER A 193 9.20 -5.05 9.13
CA SER A 193 9.68 -6.33 9.64
C SER A 193 9.29 -6.53 11.11
N VAL A 194 9.06 -7.78 11.50
CA VAL A 194 8.50 -8.17 12.80
C VAL A 194 9.31 -7.64 13.99
N GLY A 195 10.62 -7.52 13.83
CA GLY A 195 11.51 -6.99 14.87
C GLY A 195 11.28 -5.51 15.20
N LEU A 196 10.72 -4.75 14.27
CA LEU A 196 10.44 -3.32 14.40
C LEU A 196 9.01 -3.03 14.90
N LEU A 197 8.15 -4.05 14.93
CA LEU A 197 6.77 -3.94 15.40
C LEU A 197 6.70 -4.13 16.92
N ARG A 198 5.88 -3.30 17.55
CA ARG A 198 5.55 -3.41 18.98
C ARG A 198 4.17 -4.02 19.12
N LEU A 199 4.04 -4.98 20.02
CA LEU A 199 2.75 -5.53 20.42
C LEU A 199 2.20 -4.69 21.57
N GLU A 200 1.03 -4.11 21.39
CA GLU A 200 0.36 -3.33 22.42
C GLU A 200 -0.96 -3.99 22.79
N ARG A 201 -1.22 -4.13 24.10
CA ARG A 201 -2.54 -4.52 24.61
C ARG A 201 -3.42 -3.28 24.67
N ILE A 202 -4.55 -3.34 23.98
CA ILE A 202 -5.56 -2.28 23.98
C ILE A 202 -6.58 -2.56 25.07
N THR A 203 -6.82 -1.56 25.91
CA THR A 203 -7.73 -1.62 27.06
C THR A 203 -8.65 -0.40 27.05
N TRP A 204 -9.61 -0.34 27.97
CA TRP A 204 -10.47 0.83 28.11
C TRP A 204 -9.70 2.09 28.57
N GLN A 205 -8.51 1.92 29.14
CA GLN A 205 -7.61 3.00 29.55
C GLN A 205 -6.74 3.53 28.39
N SER A 206 -6.72 2.84 27.24
CA SER A 206 -6.02 3.32 26.05
C SER A 206 -6.63 4.62 25.53
N THR A 207 -5.87 5.39 24.74
CA THR A 207 -6.33 6.69 24.24
C THR A 207 -7.62 6.55 23.41
N CYS A 208 -8.51 7.54 23.52
CA CYS A 208 -9.75 7.53 22.74
C CYS A 208 -9.47 7.48 21.22
N GLU A 209 -8.37 8.11 20.77
CA GLU A 209 -7.94 8.09 19.37
C GLU A 209 -7.69 6.66 18.85
N ILE A 210 -6.95 5.82 19.58
CA ILE A 210 -6.66 4.46 19.12
C ILE A 210 -7.93 3.59 19.13
N LEU A 211 -8.81 3.76 20.13
CA LEU A 211 -10.09 3.07 20.20
C LEU A 211 -11.01 3.47 19.04
N GLN A 212 -11.03 4.74 18.67
CA GLN A 212 -11.78 5.24 17.52
C GLN A 212 -11.25 4.62 16.22
N LYS A 213 -9.94 4.59 16.01
CA LYS A 213 -9.32 3.96 14.83
C LYS A 213 -9.63 2.46 14.76
N ILE A 214 -9.52 1.74 15.86
CA ILE A 214 -9.91 0.32 15.93
C ILE A 214 -11.37 0.14 15.55
N SER A 215 -12.27 1.01 16.04
CA SER A 215 -13.68 0.98 15.67
C SER A 215 -13.93 1.23 14.19
N GLN A 216 -13.16 2.14 13.57
CA GLN A 216 -13.30 2.50 12.15
C GLN A 216 -12.72 1.44 11.22
N TYR A 217 -11.64 0.77 11.63
CA TYR A 217 -10.91 -0.19 10.80
C TYR A 217 -11.35 -1.64 11.00
N GLU A 218 -12.34 -1.91 11.86
CA GLU A 218 -12.86 -3.25 12.09
C GLU A 218 -13.65 -3.75 10.86
N ALA A 219 -13.02 -4.63 10.08
CA ALA A 219 -13.57 -5.12 8.82
C ALA A 219 -14.41 -6.41 8.97
N VAL A 220 -14.17 -7.20 10.01
CA VAL A 220 -14.83 -8.52 10.18
C VAL A 220 -16.19 -8.36 10.86
N HIS A 221 -16.23 -7.60 11.96
CA HIS A 221 -17.45 -7.40 12.76
C HIS A 221 -17.65 -5.94 13.14
N PRO A 222 -18.32 -5.13 12.29
CA PRO A 222 -18.50 -3.71 12.51
C PRO A 222 -18.98 -3.39 13.92
N VAL A 223 -18.30 -2.44 14.54
CA VAL A 223 -18.57 -1.99 15.91
C VAL A 223 -19.85 -1.15 15.89
N ARG A 224 -20.79 -1.47 16.79
CA ARG A 224 -22.12 -0.84 16.76
C ARG A 224 -22.17 0.51 17.47
N ASN A 225 -21.52 0.61 18.63
CA ASN A 225 -21.51 1.79 19.48
C ASN A 225 -20.33 1.74 20.47
N TRP A 226 -20.11 2.81 21.23
CA TRP A 226 -18.99 2.87 22.20
C TRP A 226 -19.06 1.81 23.29
N THR A 227 -20.28 1.39 23.71
CA THR A 227 -20.43 0.31 24.69
C THR A 227 -19.92 -1.03 24.14
N ASP A 228 -19.98 -1.22 22.81
CA ASP A 228 -19.44 -2.39 22.14
C ASP A 228 -17.92 -2.43 22.20
N ILE A 229 -17.25 -1.30 21.96
CA ILE A 229 -15.79 -1.21 22.17
C ILE A 229 -15.45 -1.52 23.62
N LYS A 230 -16.16 -0.91 24.58
CA LYS A 230 -15.92 -1.14 26.01
C LYS A 230 -15.98 -2.63 26.37
N ARG A 231 -16.93 -3.37 25.79
CA ARG A 231 -17.01 -4.83 25.95
C ARG A 231 -15.84 -5.55 25.30
N ARG A 232 -15.47 -5.20 24.06
CA ARG A 232 -14.39 -5.86 23.29
C ARG A 232 -12.98 -5.68 23.89
N VAL A 233 -12.79 -4.65 24.73
CA VAL A 233 -11.52 -4.41 25.45
C VAL A 233 -11.65 -4.64 26.96
N GLY A 234 -12.77 -5.19 27.40
CA GLY A 234 -13.14 -5.39 28.79
C GLY A 234 -12.88 -6.82 29.30
N PRO A 235 -13.54 -7.23 30.39
CA PRO A 235 -13.40 -8.57 30.95
C PRO A 235 -13.69 -9.69 29.94
N TYR A 236 -12.94 -10.79 30.03
CA TYR A 236 -12.96 -11.95 29.14
C TYR A 236 -12.66 -11.64 27.66
N ARG A 237 -12.15 -10.44 27.35
CA ARG A 237 -11.86 -9.99 25.98
C ARG A 237 -10.52 -9.30 25.93
N ARG A 238 -9.60 -9.80 25.09
CA ARG A 238 -8.29 -9.18 24.88
C ARG A 238 -8.22 -8.61 23.47
N CYS A 239 -7.80 -7.35 23.37
CA CYS A 239 -7.54 -6.69 22.11
C CYS A 239 -6.05 -6.38 22.05
N TYR A 240 -5.40 -6.80 20.98
CA TYR A 240 -3.99 -6.52 20.73
C TYR A 240 -3.85 -5.81 19.39
N ALA A 241 -2.89 -4.88 19.31
CA ALA A 241 -2.52 -4.22 18.07
C ALA A 241 -1.02 -4.30 17.85
N PHE A 242 -0.60 -4.49 16.60
CA PHE A 242 0.76 -4.14 16.20
C PHE A 242 0.84 -2.65 15.88
N THR A 243 1.77 -1.97 16.51
CA THR A 243 2.13 -0.57 16.27
C THR A 243 3.57 -0.48 15.76
N HIS A 244 3.91 0.63 15.12
CA HIS A 244 5.27 0.89 14.63
C HIS A 244 5.72 2.30 15.02
N ALA A 245 6.99 2.45 15.40
CA ALA A 245 7.51 3.72 15.91
C ALA A 245 7.41 4.87 14.89
N SER A 246 7.55 4.57 13.59
CA SER A 246 7.41 5.57 12.51
C SER A 246 5.96 5.90 12.14
N MET A 247 4.98 5.20 12.73
CA MET A 247 3.55 5.45 12.57
C MET A 247 2.87 5.46 13.96
N PRO A 248 3.20 6.43 14.82
CA PRO A 248 2.66 6.49 16.18
C PRO A 248 1.13 6.70 16.13
N GLY A 249 0.40 6.01 17.02
CA GLY A 249 -1.05 6.11 17.11
C GLY A 249 -1.82 5.42 15.97
N GLU A 250 -1.13 4.73 15.06
CA GLU A 250 -1.75 3.94 13.99
C GLU A 250 -1.64 2.44 14.32
N PRO A 251 -2.76 1.77 14.69
CA PRO A 251 -2.75 0.32 14.81
C PRO A 251 -2.65 -0.27 13.41
N LEU A 252 -1.68 -1.15 13.12
CA LEU A 252 -1.45 -1.73 11.78
C LEU A 252 -2.28 -3.00 11.55
N VAL A 253 -2.30 -3.86 12.56
CA VAL A 253 -3.10 -5.08 12.58
C VAL A 253 -3.70 -5.21 13.96
N VAL A 254 -5.01 -5.38 14.02
CA VAL A 254 -5.78 -5.51 15.27
C VAL A 254 -6.26 -6.95 15.38
N LEU A 255 -6.08 -7.53 16.56
CA LEU A 255 -6.49 -8.88 16.90
C LEU A 255 -7.39 -8.85 18.12
N HIS A 256 -8.62 -9.36 17.95
CA HIS A 256 -9.54 -9.55 19.05
C HIS A 256 -9.60 -11.02 19.47
N VAL A 257 -9.53 -11.22 20.78
CA VAL A 257 -9.50 -12.52 21.45
C VAL A 257 -10.62 -12.59 22.47
N ALA A 258 -11.35 -13.70 22.47
CA ALA A 258 -12.28 -14.04 23.54
C ALA A 258 -11.69 -15.14 24.42
N LEU A 259 -11.73 -14.92 25.73
CA LEU A 259 -11.31 -15.87 26.74
C LEU A 259 -12.55 -16.65 27.20
N THR A 260 -12.54 -17.97 27.06
CA THR A 260 -13.71 -18.82 27.30
C THR A 260 -13.33 -20.10 28.07
N GLU A 261 -14.32 -20.75 28.67
CA GLU A 261 -14.13 -22.04 29.34
C GLU A 261 -13.99 -23.19 28.34
N ASP A 262 -14.70 -23.10 27.21
CA ASP A 262 -14.71 -24.09 26.14
C ASP A 262 -14.47 -23.42 24.78
N ILE A 263 -14.06 -24.21 23.79
CA ILE A 263 -14.01 -23.74 22.40
C ILE A 263 -15.43 -23.41 21.93
N ALA A 264 -15.69 -22.13 21.64
CA ALA A 264 -16.96 -21.71 21.07
C ALA A 264 -17.17 -22.29 19.67
N ASN A 265 -18.39 -22.77 19.42
CA ASN A 265 -18.83 -23.28 18.13
C ASN A 265 -19.52 -22.20 17.25
N ASN A 266 -19.81 -21.02 17.81
CA ASN A 266 -20.52 -19.94 17.13
C ASN A 266 -19.97 -18.55 17.50
N ILE A 267 -19.64 -17.76 16.47
CA ILE A 267 -19.19 -16.37 16.60
C ILE A 267 -20.24 -15.44 17.22
N GLN A 268 -21.53 -15.70 16.97
CA GLN A 268 -22.63 -14.88 17.50
C GLN A 268 -22.74 -15.02 19.02
N GLY A 269 -22.37 -16.18 19.57
CA GLY A 269 -22.22 -16.37 21.01
C GLY A 269 -21.18 -15.41 21.56
N ILE A 270 -19.98 -15.37 20.98
CA ILE A 270 -18.89 -14.51 21.44
C ILE A 270 -19.21 -13.01 21.35
N VAL A 271 -19.82 -12.56 20.24
CA VAL A 271 -20.05 -11.12 19.99
C VAL A 271 -21.29 -10.61 20.75
N ARG A 272 -22.30 -11.46 20.96
CA ARG A 272 -23.56 -11.06 21.64
C ARG A 272 -23.59 -11.43 23.12
N GLU A 273 -22.64 -12.21 23.61
CA GLU A 273 -22.51 -12.50 25.03
C GLU A 273 -22.25 -11.19 25.78
N PHE A 274 -23.25 -10.81 26.57
CA PHE A 274 -23.17 -9.68 27.47
C PHE A 274 -22.48 -10.16 28.74
N SER A 275 -21.16 -10.31 28.71
CA SER A 275 -20.39 -10.29 29.95
C SER A 275 -20.74 -8.97 30.63
N THR A 276 -21.31 -9.03 31.84
CA THR A 276 -21.66 -7.83 32.60
C THR A 276 -20.41 -6.96 32.68
N LEU A 277 -20.54 -5.69 32.30
CA LEU A 277 -19.41 -4.76 32.13
C LEU A 277 -18.52 -4.65 33.39
N ASP A 278 -19.06 -5.07 34.54
CA ASP A 278 -18.48 -5.00 35.87
C ASP A 278 -18.23 -6.39 36.49
N ALA A 279 -18.22 -7.48 35.71
CA ALA A 279 -17.84 -8.80 36.23
C ALA A 279 -16.33 -8.91 36.41
N ASP A 280 -15.92 -9.39 37.57
CA ASP A 280 -14.54 -9.82 37.82
C ASP A 280 -14.18 -11.03 36.94
N GLU A 281 -12.99 -11.01 36.35
CA GLU A 281 -12.45 -12.14 35.57
C GLU A 281 -12.05 -13.28 36.52
N ASP A 282 -12.71 -14.44 36.42
CA ASP A 282 -12.28 -15.64 37.12
C ASP A 282 -11.27 -16.41 36.25
N VAL A 283 -10.00 -16.24 36.57
CA VAL A 283 -8.87 -16.85 35.86
C VAL A 283 -8.95 -18.39 35.84
N ASN A 284 -9.62 -19.02 36.80
CA ASN A 284 -9.71 -20.48 36.85
C ASN A 284 -10.69 -21.07 35.83
N LYS A 285 -11.61 -20.26 35.32
CA LYS A 285 -12.59 -20.67 34.33
C LYS A 285 -12.03 -20.58 32.90
N ILE A 286 -10.97 -19.82 32.68
CA ILE A 286 -10.41 -19.57 31.35
C ILE A 286 -9.53 -20.75 30.90
N ASN A 287 -10.02 -21.55 29.95
CA ASN A 287 -9.28 -22.70 29.38
C ASN A 287 -8.98 -22.57 27.88
N ALA A 288 -9.63 -21.64 27.18
CA ALA A 288 -9.48 -21.44 25.75
C ALA A 288 -9.36 -19.95 25.40
N ALA A 289 -8.60 -19.68 24.33
CA ALA A 289 -8.46 -18.35 23.73
C ALA A 289 -8.86 -18.43 22.25
N ILE A 290 -9.87 -17.65 21.87
CA ILE A 290 -10.48 -17.70 20.54
C ILE A 290 -10.19 -16.40 19.80
N PHE A 291 -9.44 -16.52 18.71
CA PHE A 291 -9.19 -15.42 17.79
C PHE A 291 -10.39 -15.24 16.87
N TYR A 292 -11.19 -14.21 17.13
CA TYR A 292 -12.48 -14.04 16.48
C TYR A 292 -12.52 -12.88 15.47
N SER A 293 -11.57 -11.94 15.53
CA SER A 293 -11.37 -10.93 14.48
C SER A 293 -9.88 -10.62 14.33
N ILE A 294 -9.41 -10.60 13.08
CA ILE A 294 -8.08 -10.11 12.69
C ILE A 294 -8.30 -9.10 11.56
N SER A 295 -8.00 -7.83 11.82
CA SER A 295 -8.22 -6.76 10.86
C SER A 295 -6.90 -6.07 10.51
N SER A 296 -6.55 -6.04 9.22
CA SER A 296 -5.48 -5.19 8.70
C SER A 296 -6.05 -3.80 8.44
N THR A 297 -5.53 -2.79 9.11
CA THR A 297 -6.12 -1.43 9.08
C THR A 297 -5.64 -0.62 7.89
N GLN A 298 -4.39 -0.83 7.47
CA GLN A 298 -3.75 -0.06 6.41
C GLN A 298 -3.81 -0.82 5.08
N ALA A 299 -4.63 -0.35 4.14
CA ALA A 299 -4.74 -0.95 2.81
C ALA A 299 -3.40 -0.98 2.07
N GLY A 300 -2.58 0.06 2.25
CA GLY A 300 -1.23 0.15 1.68
C GLY A 300 -0.24 -0.89 2.21
N LEU A 301 -0.56 -1.64 3.26
CA LEU A 301 0.27 -2.75 3.75
C LEU A 301 -0.22 -4.12 3.26
N GLN A 302 -1.21 -4.16 2.36
CA GLN A 302 -1.70 -5.42 1.79
C GLN A 302 -0.55 -6.23 1.18
N GLY A 303 -0.47 -7.51 1.56
CA GLY A 303 0.58 -8.42 1.09
C GLY A 303 1.95 -8.26 1.77
N VAL A 304 2.05 -7.43 2.82
CA VAL A 304 3.16 -7.45 3.79
C VAL A 304 2.80 -8.42 4.91
N GLU A 305 3.70 -9.35 5.26
CA GLU A 305 3.41 -10.46 6.19
C GLU A 305 3.39 -10.04 7.67
N LEU A 306 2.33 -9.37 8.11
CA LEU A 306 2.19 -8.92 9.50
C LEU A 306 1.40 -9.92 10.38
N GLY A 307 0.37 -10.56 9.82
CA GLY A 307 -0.62 -11.33 10.59
C GLY A 307 -0.08 -12.60 11.25
N ASN A 308 0.73 -13.40 10.53
CA ASN A 308 1.24 -14.68 11.04
C ASN A 308 2.09 -14.51 12.31
N TYR A 309 2.85 -13.42 12.37
CA TYR A 309 3.70 -13.11 13.52
C TYR A 309 2.92 -12.52 14.69
N LEU A 310 1.83 -11.78 14.41
CA LEU A 310 0.94 -11.24 15.43
C LEU A 310 0.35 -12.37 16.28
N ILE A 311 -0.21 -13.39 15.63
CA ILE A 311 -0.81 -14.53 16.33
C ILE A 311 0.23 -15.21 17.22
N LYS A 312 1.43 -15.48 16.69
CA LYS A 312 2.51 -16.12 17.46
C LYS A 312 2.92 -15.31 18.69
N ARG A 313 3.01 -13.98 18.60
CA ARG A 313 3.35 -13.13 19.75
C ARG A 313 2.22 -13.06 20.76
N VAL A 314 0.98 -12.88 20.30
CA VAL A 314 -0.19 -12.79 21.18
C VAL A 314 -0.41 -14.10 21.93
N VAL A 315 -0.19 -15.24 21.28
CA VAL A 315 -0.23 -16.55 21.96
C VAL A 315 0.80 -16.62 23.09
N ARG A 316 2.02 -16.10 22.91
CA ARG A 316 3.02 -16.04 23.99
C ARG A 316 2.60 -15.11 25.13
N GLU A 317 2.06 -13.94 24.82
CA GLU A 317 1.55 -13.01 25.85
C GLU A 317 0.42 -13.66 26.67
N LEU A 318 -0.54 -14.31 26.00
CA LEU A 318 -1.64 -15.01 26.67
C LEU A 318 -1.16 -16.20 27.51
N GLN A 319 -0.07 -16.87 27.10
CA GLN A 319 0.54 -17.96 27.87
C GLN A 319 1.19 -17.44 29.16
N VAL A 320 1.89 -16.30 29.10
CA VAL A 320 2.50 -15.66 30.27
C VAL A 320 1.42 -15.22 31.25
N GLU A 321 0.31 -14.71 30.75
CA GLU A 321 -0.80 -14.26 31.59
C GLU A 321 -1.63 -15.41 32.19
N HIS A 322 -1.81 -16.49 31.41
CA HIS A 322 -2.66 -17.61 31.80
C HIS A 322 -1.99 -18.95 31.46
N ASN A 323 -1.26 -19.49 32.42
CA ASN A 323 -0.54 -20.77 32.29
C ASN A 323 -1.42 -21.98 31.87
N LYS A 324 -2.76 -21.90 32.01
CA LYS A 324 -3.72 -22.99 31.73
C LYS A 324 -4.34 -22.98 30.32
N ILE A 325 -4.21 -21.90 29.53
CA ILE A 325 -4.95 -21.69 28.24
C ILE A 325 -4.60 -22.69 27.12
N PHE A 326 -3.58 -23.53 27.29
CA PHE A 326 -3.08 -24.40 26.22
C PHE A 326 -3.98 -25.54 25.77
N LYS A 327 -5.19 -25.70 26.34
CA LYS A 327 -6.06 -26.80 25.94
C LYS A 327 -6.62 -26.62 24.53
N SER A 328 -6.83 -25.39 24.05
CA SER A 328 -7.40 -25.16 22.71
C SER A 328 -7.25 -23.72 22.21
N ILE A 329 -6.43 -23.53 21.16
CA ILE A 329 -6.42 -22.30 20.36
C ILE A 329 -7.17 -22.61 19.06
N GLN A 330 -8.32 -21.96 18.86
CA GLN A 330 -9.08 -22.06 17.63
C GLN A 330 -9.24 -20.67 17.01
N GLN A 331 -8.85 -20.55 15.75
CA GLN A 331 -9.29 -19.45 14.91
C GLN A 331 -10.64 -19.85 14.34
N LEU A 332 -11.70 -19.14 14.71
CA LEU A 332 -13.02 -19.41 14.15
C LEU A 332 -13.00 -19.07 12.65
N LYS A 333 -13.20 -20.08 11.80
CA LYS A 333 -13.55 -19.83 10.39
C LYS A 333 -14.92 -19.18 10.35
N SER A 334 -14.97 -17.88 10.14
CA SER A 334 -16.12 -17.24 9.51
C SER A 334 -15.73 -16.92 8.07
N CYS A 335 -16.27 -17.68 7.12
CA CYS A 335 -16.30 -17.29 5.72
C CYS A 335 -17.10 -15.98 5.60
N VAL A 336 -16.40 -14.86 5.51
CA VAL A 336 -16.88 -13.70 4.74
C VAL A 336 -15.85 -13.50 3.65
N LEU A 337 -16.20 -14.00 2.46
CA LEU A 337 -15.54 -13.63 1.21
C LEU A 337 -15.54 -12.11 1.08
N TYR A 338 -14.51 -11.59 0.40
CA TYR A 338 -14.30 -10.23 -0.10
C TYR A 338 -13.34 -9.35 0.72
N LYS A 339 -12.12 -9.28 0.15
CA LYS A 339 -11.04 -8.29 0.31
C LYS A 339 -10.26 -8.34 1.63
N CYS A 340 -8.98 -8.69 1.49
CA CYS A 340 -7.89 -8.48 2.44
C CYS A 340 -7.92 -9.34 3.71
N VAL A 341 -7.44 -10.58 3.56
CA VAL A 341 -6.52 -11.34 4.45
C VAL A 341 -6.79 -12.83 4.21
N CYS A 342 -5.76 -13.56 3.79
CA CYS A 342 -5.82 -15.03 3.72
C CYS A 342 -5.95 -15.57 5.15
N VAL A 343 -7.07 -16.26 5.46
CA VAL A 343 -7.30 -16.93 6.74
C VAL A 343 -6.86 -18.39 6.60
N CYS A 344 -5.65 -18.71 7.06
CA CYS A 344 -5.20 -20.09 7.23
C CYS A 344 -5.46 -20.58 8.66
N ILE A 345 -6.03 -21.79 8.76
CA ILE A 345 -6.21 -22.53 10.01
C ILE A 345 -4.83 -22.86 10.57
N PHE A 346 -4.55 -22.51 11.83
CA PHE A 346 -3.57 -23.26 12.61
C PHE A 346 -4.27 -23.97 13.76
N TYR A 347 -4.33 -25.28 13.66
CA TYR A 347 -4.46 -26.18 14.80
C TYR A 347 -3.08 -26.21 15.46
N ILE A 348 -2.86 -25.45 16.53
CA ILE A 348 -1.69 -25.71 17.39
C ILE A 348 -2.08 -26.86 18.31
N LYS A 349 -1.98 -28.08 17.79
CA LYS A 349 -1.68 -29.25 18.61
C LYS A 349 -0.16 -29.40 18.52
N MET A 350 0.59 -28.69 19.37
CA MET A 350 2.02 -29.01 19.53
C MET A 350 2.10 -30.36 20.25
N ASN A 351 1.96 -31.45 19.49
CA ASN A 351 2.92 -32.51 19.65
C ASN A 351 4.24 -31.99 19.06
N TYR A 352 5.35 -32.27 19.74
CA TYR A 352 6.72 -31.82 19.46
C TYR A 352 7.14 -30.51 20.14
N PHE A 353 7.26 -30.56 21.48
CA PHE A 353 8.52 -30.11 22.09
C PHE A 353 9.49 -31.31 22.04
N CYS A 354 10.49 -31.21 21.17
CA CYS A 354 11.82 -31.78 21.35
C CYS A 354 12.79 -30.72 20.84
#